data_AF-A0A426VVK6-F1
#
_entry.id   AF-A0A426VVK6-F1
#
_cell.length_a   1.000
_cell.length_b   1.000
_cell.length_c   1.000
_cell.angle_alpha   90.00
_cell.angle_beta   90.00
_cell.angle_gamma   90.00
#
_symmetry.space_group_name_H-M   'P 1'
#
loop_
_entity.id
_entity.type
_entity.pdbx_description
1 polymer ?
#
loop_
_entity_poly.entity_id
_entity_poly.type
_entity_poly.pdbx_seq_one_letter_code
_entity_poly.pdbx_strand_id
1 'polypeptide(L)' 'MEIHLVGESLKFMVLGMLIVFVFLIVLVQVMKFQAKIINKYFPKKAPVVPTPQKESDEESRHVAAIIAAVTEFRKNQS' A
#
# COMPACT_ATOMS: atom_id res chain seq x y z
N MET A 1 16.99 -3.18 -57.94
CA MET A 1 17.60 -2.15 -57.08
C MET A 1 16.66 -1.68 -55.95
N GLU A 2 15.35 -1.96 -56.00
CA GLU A 2 14.31 -1.51 -55.04
C GLU A 2 14.28 -2.25 -53.68
N ILE A 3 14.61 -3.56 -53.65
CA ILE A 3 14.49 -4.40 -52.44
C ILE A 3 15.38 -3.91 -51.29
N HIS A 4 16.49 -3.26 -51.62
CA HIS A 4 17.41 -2.69 -50.63
C HIS A 4 16.77 -1.56 -49.81
N LEU A 5 15.98 -0.67 -50.44
CA LEU A 5 15.40 0.49 -49.77
C LEU A 5 14.29 0.11 -48.78
N VAL A 6 13.39 -0.79 -49.17
CA VAL A 6 12.30 -1.26 -48.30
C VAL A 6 12.85 -2.09 -47.13
N GLY A 7 13.82 -2.97 -47.39
CA GLY A 7 14.47 -3.75 -46.32
C GLY A 7 15.25 -2.88 -45.33
N GLU A 8 15.87 -1.81 -45.81
CA GLU A 8 16.61 -0.85 -44.98
C GLU A 8 15.67 0.05 -44.16
N SER A 9 14.56 0.48 -44.75
CA SER A 9 13.49 1.22 -44.06
C SER A 9 12.88 0.41 -42.91
N LEU A 10 12.66 -0.89 -43.13
CA LEU A 10 12.13 -1.79 -42.10
C LEU A 10 13.12 -1.96 -40.93
N LYS A 11 14.43 -2.02 -41.21
CA LYS A 11 15.46 -2.05 -40.16
C LYS A 11 15.43 -0.77 -39.33
N PHE A 12 15.32 0.40 -39.97
CA PHE A 12 15.22 1.67 -39.25
C PHE A 12 13.93 1.79 -38.42
N MET A 13 12.80 1.27 -38.91
CA MET A 13 11.56 1.20 -38.14
C MET A 13 11.73 0.37 -36.86
N VAL A 14 12.25 -0.85 -36.98
CA VAL A 14 12.48 -1.73 -35.83
C VAL A 14 13.50 -1.12 -34.86
N LEU A 15 14.58 -0.55 -35.39
CA LEU A 15 15.64 0.08 -34.59
C LEU A 15 15.10 1.30 -33.82
N GLY A 16 14.30 2.15 -34.47
CA GLY A 16 13.64 3.29 -33.83
C GLY A 16 12.68 2.87 -32.73
N MET A 17 11.85 1.84 -32.98
CA MET A 17 10.95 1.30 -31.97
C MET A 17 11.71 0.74 -30.76
N LEU A 18 12.80 0.00 -30.98
CA LEU A 18 13.61 -0.55 -29.90
C LEU A 18 14.27 0.54 -29.05
N ILE A 19 14.81 1.58 -29.67
CA ILE A 19 15.41 2.70 -28.94
C ILE A 19 14.39 3.39 -28.04
N VAL A 20 13.19 3.69 -28.57
CA VAL A 20 12.12 4.28 -27.78
C VAL A 20 11.69 3.35 -26.65
N PHE A 21 11.56 2.05 -26.92
CA PHE A 21 11.20 1.07 -25.91
C PHE A 21 12.21 1.00 -24.76
N VAL A 22 13.51 0.95 -25.08
CA VAL A 22 14.60 0.99 -24.09
C VAL A 22 14.56 2.29 -23.30
N PHE A 23 14.33 3.42 -23.97
CA PHE A 23 14.22 4.72 -23.31
C PHE A 23 13.06 4.75 -22.30
N LEU A 24 11.90 4.21 -22.65
CA LEU A 24 10.76 4.10 -21.73
C LEU A 24 11.07 3.20 -20.53
N ILE A 25 11.75 2.06 -20.74
CA ILE A 25 12.20 1.19 -19.64
C ILE A 25 13.11 1.96 -18.67
N VAL A 26 14.07 2.73 -19.22
CA VAL A 26 14.97 3.55 -18.40
C VAL A 26 14.19 4.60 -17.62
N LEU A 27 13.23 5.29 -18.24
CA LEU A 27 12.37 6.26 -17.54
C LEU A 27 11.61 5.63 -16.38
N VAL A 28 11.00 4.45 -16.60
CA VAL A 28 10.30 3.73 -15.54
C VAL A 28 11.27 3.36 -14.41
N GLN A 29 12.47 2.90 -14.75
CA GLN A 29 13.48 2.53 -13.75
C GLN A 29 13.93 3.75 -12.92
N VAL A 30 14.13 4.90 -13.56
CA VAL A 30 14.47 6.17 -12.88
C VAL A 30 13.33 6.62 -11.98
N MET A 31 12.08 6.55 -12.44
CA MET A 31 10.92 6.88 -11.59
C MET A 31 10.83 5.96 -10.37
N LYS A 32 11.09 4.66 -10.52
CA LYS A 32 11.11 3.71 -9.39
C LYS A 32 12.26 4.03 -8.42
N PHE A 33 13.41 4.42 -8.94
CA PHE A 33 14.54 4.84 -8.12
C PHE A 33 14.23 6.12 -7.32
N GLN A 34 13.66 7.13 -7.98
CA GLN A 34 13.17 8.34 -7.33
C GLN A 34 12.13 8.01 -6.24
N ALA A 35 11.16 7.14 -6.54
CA ALA A 35 10.16 6.70 -5.55
C ALA A 35 10.79 6.00 -4.34
N LYS A 36 11.84 5.19 -4.55
CA LYS A 36 12.56 4.52 -3.45
C LYS A 36 13.34 5.51 -2.58
N ILE A 37 13.98 6.50 -3.20
CA ILE A 37 14.65 7.60 -2.49
C ILE A 37 13.62 8.36 -1.66
N ILE A 38 12.52 8.80 -2.28
CA ILE A 38 11.47 9.56 -1.60
C ILE A 38 10.91 8.76 -0.42
N ASN A 39 10.58 7.48 -0.57
CA ASN A 39 10.09 6.67 0.54
C ASN A 39 11.12 6.46 1.66
N LYS A 40 12.42 6.46 1.35
CA LYS A 40 13.48 6.30 2.34
C LYS A 40 13.72 7.57 3.16
N TYR A 41 13.72 8.74 2.52
CA TYR A 41 13.99 10.02 3.18
C TYR A 41 12.73 10.74 3.69
N PHE A 42 11.59 10.49 3.04
CA PHE A 42 10.27 10.99 3.39
C PHE A 42 9.28 9.82 3.47
N PRO A 43 9.41 8.93 4.48
CA PRO A 43 8.43 7.88 4.68
C PRO A 43 7.08 8.55 4.94
N LYS A 44 6.17 8.46 3.96
CA LYS A 44 4.78 8.82 4.19
C LYS A 44 4.29 7.88 5.28
N LYS A 45 4.06 8.40 6.50
CA LYS A 45 3.29 7.67 7.52
C LYS A 45 2.02 7.23 6.81
N ALA A 46 1.84 5.92 6.64
CA ALA A 46 0.57 5.40 6.18
C ALA A 46 -0.52 6.02 7.06
N PRO A 47 -1.66 6.45 6.49
CA PRO A 47 -2.82 6.75 7.31
C PRO A 47 -3.01 5.53 8.19
N VAL A 48 -2.91 5.72 9.51
CA VAL A 48 -3.28 4.68 10.46
C VAL A 48 -4.75 4.48 10.19
N VAL A 49 -5.11 3.45 9.44
CA VAL A 49 -6.50 2.98 9.40
C VAL A 49 -6.81 2.71 10.86
N PRO A 50 -7.79 3.40 11.47
CA PRO A 50 -8.16 3.10 12.84
C PRO A 50 -8.57 1.64 12.83
N THR A 51 -7.73 0.77 13.39
CA THR A 51 -8.17 -0.57 13.76
C THR A 51 -9.38 -0.36 14.64
N PRO A 52 -10.55 -0.99 14.37
CA PRO A 52 -11.67 -0.91 15.29
C PRO A 52 -11.15 -1.36 16.65
N GLN A 53 -11.01 -0.41 17.57
CA GLN A 53 -10.64 -0.71 18.93
C GLN A 53 -11.79 -1.56 19.45
N LYS A 54 -11.52 -2.80 19.84
CA LYS A 54 -12.53 -3.67 20.45
C LYS A 54 -12.95 -3.02 21.78
N GLU A 55 -13.95 -2.16 21.74
CA GLU A 55 -14.63 -1.60 22.91
C GLU A 55 -15.38 -2.68 23.70
N SER A 56 -15.50 -3.90 23.15
CA SER A 56 -16.20 -5.03 23.76
C SER A 56 -15.65 -5.47 25.12
N ASP A 57 -14.38 -5.18 25.41
CA ASP A 57 -13.75 -5.64 26.66
C ASP A 57 -13.98 -4.67 27.84
N GLU A 58 -14.08 -3.36 27.59
CA GLU A 58 -14.38 -2.39 28.65
C GLU A 58 -15.84 -2.45 29.08
N GLU A 59 -16.77 -2.55 28.12
CA GLU A 59 -18.20 -2.67 28.41
C GLU A 59 -18.51 -3.95 29.18
N SER A 60 -17.94 -5.09 28.76
CA SER A 60 -18.05 -6.37 29.48
C SER A 60 -17.52 -6.28 30.91
N ARG A 61 -16.39 -5.60 31.13
CA ARG A 61 -15.81 -5.39 32.47
C ARG A 61 -16.68 -4.50 33.36
N HIS A 62 -17.31 -3.47 32.81
CA HIS A 62 -18.25 -2.63 33.55
C HIS A 62 -19.51 -3.39 33.94
N VAL A 63 -20.08 -4.16 33.01
CA VAL A 63 -21.24 -5.01 33.29
C VAL A 63 -20.91 -6.06 34.36
N ALA A 64 -19.75 -6.70 34.28
CA ALA A 64 -19.31 -7.66 35.30
C ALA A 64 -19.13 -7.02 36.69
N ALA A 65 -18.57 -5.81 36.75
CA ALA A 65 -18.39 -5.08 38.00
C ALA A 65 -19.73 -4.71 38.65
N ILE A 66 -20.71 -4.27 37.86
CA ILE A 66 -22.06 -3.95 38.33
C ILE A 66 -22.74 -5.20 38.87
N ILE A 67 -22.68 -6.33 38.14
CA ILE A 67 -23.29 -7.60 38.57
C ILE A 67 -22.66 -8.09 39.88
N ALA A 68 -21.34 -7.99 40.03
CA ALA A 68 -20.64 -8.37 41.25
C ALA A 68 -21.10 -7.52 42.46
N ALA A 69 -21.20 -6.20 42.28
CA ALA A 69 -21.65 -5.29 43.33
C ALA A 69 -23.10 -5.58 43.78
N VAL A 70 -24.01 -5.81 42.83
CA VAL A 70 -25.41 -6.13 43.12
C VAL A 70 -25.54 -7.48 43.84
N THR A 71 -24.75 -8.47 43.41
CA THR A 71 -24.79 -9.82 44.00
C THR A 71 -24.27 -9.80 45.44
N GLU A 72 -23.20 -9.08 45.73
CA GLU A 72 -22.66 -8.95 47.08
C GLU A 72 -23.61 -8.18 48.00
N PHE A 73 -24.23 -7.10 47.50
CA PHE A 73 -25.25 -6.37 48.25
C PHE A 73 -26.45 -7.26 48.61
N ARG A 74 -26.96 -8.05 47.66
CA ARG A 74 -28.09 -8.96 47.89
C ARG A 74 -27.74 -10.07 48.89
N LYS A 75 -26.51 -10.60 48.83
CA LYS A 75 -25.99 -11.60 49.77
C LYS A 75 -25.84 -11.05 51.18
N ASN A 76 -25.47 -9.78 51.33
CA ASN A 76 -25.30 -9.11 52.62
C ASN A 76 -26.60 -8.51 53.18
N GLN A 77 -27.68 -8.48 52.38
CA GLN A 77 -29.04 -8.08 52.79
C GLN A 77 -29.99 -9.25 53.08
N SER A 78 -29.51 -10.50 52.99
CA SER A 78 -30.21 -11.70 53.49
C SER A 78 -29.63 -12.13 54.83
#